data_AF-A0A0R1UVN3-F1
#
_entry.id   AF-A0A0R1UVN3-F1
#
_cell.length_a   1.000
_cell.length_b   1.000
_cell.length_c   1.000
_cell.angle_alpha   90.00
_cell.angle_beta   90.00
_cell.angle_gamma   90.00
#
_symmetry.space_group_name_H-M   'P 1'
#
loop_
_entity.id
_entity.type
_entity.pdbx_description
1 polymer ?
#
loop_
_entity_poly.entity_id
_entity_poly.type
_entity_poly.pdbx_seq_one_letter_code
_entity_poly.pdbx_strand_id
1 'polypeptide(L)'
;MLQMKHSYRPPRHKIHISRLIKLVRNHHFLTGLLIFFLVLTSFLTVQAHRNRATLDKADTTHPATAKQVAQQQRHVKHNLHHYFKKITADGTTSVSFYNLDPVAGSPAAKSKMARHFYKSGALATSANAHTPEVSASTYKLYIAAYLFHQHAAGLYTWTPTDEDGFHRMIVNSANDFSEDTLDTYGPVALDDFLASQHYYSPAFVSGETAVTTAHSLTLVLKDLANQQGPFRHAKDQQKLLALMKQQVYRTGIPAGATAAQKGTVVADKVGFLADTNNDAAIVTLPNGERYILVIMTHGHEQSGFSGFPRMAKITTHVQKLVYNPAIVKGLNK
;
A
#
# COMPACT_ATOMS: atom_id res chain seq x y z
N MET A 1 35.64 53.29 25.20
CA MET A 1 36.10 54.71 25.23
C MET A 1 37.33 54.78 24.33
N LEU A 2 37.54 55.73 23.41
CA LEU A 2 36.86 56.96 23.02
C LEU A 2 37.32 57.28 21.57
N GLN A 3 36.44 57.85 20.74
CA GLN A 3 36.73 58.44 19.42
C GLN A 3 37.59 59.71 19.51
N MET A 4 38.22 60.12 18.39
CA MET A 4 38.03 61.44 17.72
C MET A 4 38.93 61.57 16.47
N LYS A 5 38.37 61.75 15.26
CA LYS A 5 38.00 63.00 14.52
C LYS A 5 39.18 63.77 13.91
N HIS A 6 39.10 64.04 12.60
CA HIS A 6 39.44 65.35 12.02
C HIS A 6 38.72 65.63 10.68
N SER A 7 38.52 66.92 10.42
CA SER A 7 37.71 67.56 9.39
C SER A 7 38.53 68.65 8.70
N TYR A 8 38.36 68.88 7.39
CA TYR A 8 37.97 70.16 6.74
C TYR A 8 38.51 70.32 5.28
N ARG A 9 37.77 71.09 4.47
CA ARG A 9 37.73 71.27 2.98
C ARG A 9 38.54 72.50 2.46
N PRO A 10 38.36 73.02 1.21
CA PRO A 10 38.62 72.55 -0.19
C PRO A 10 39.40 73.61 -1.02
N PRO A 11 39.40 73.57 -2.38
CA PRO A 11 39.11 74.81 -3.14
C PRO A 11 38.21 74.67 -4.40
N ARG A 12 37.64 75.80 -4.82
CA ARG A 12 36.69 76.02 -5.94
C ARG A 12 37.38 76.34 -7.26
N HIS A 13 36.79 76.00 -8.42
CA HIS A 13 36.95 76.76 -9.67
C HIS A 13 35.71 76.75 -10.59
N LYS A 14 35.60 77.83 -11.37
CA LYS A 14 34.42 78.39 -12.08
C LYS A 14 34.06 77.63 -13.38
N ILE A 15 32.77 77.69 -13.75
CA ILE A 15 32.16 77.11 -14.95
C ILE A 15 31.90 78.19 -16.00
N HIS A 16 32.23 77.93 -17.28
CA HIS A 16 31.78 78.72 -18.44
C HIS A 16 30.67 77.99 -19.21
N ILE A 17 29.63 78.75 -19.54
CA ILE A 17 28.35 78.34 -20.12
C ILE A 17 28.46 78.29 -21.65
N SER A 18 28.25 77.12 -22.27
CA SER A 18 28.02 77.01 -23.73
C SER A 18 27.23 75.76 -24.18
N ARG A 19 26.34 75.19 -23.35
CA ARG A 19 25.60 73.96 -23.69
C ARG A 19 24.08 73.98 -23.42
N LEU A 20 23.39 75.11 -23.58
CA LEU A 20 21.94 75.17 -23.27
C LEU A 20 20.97 75.15 -24.46
N ILE A 21 21.42 75.10 -25.72
CA ILE A 21 20.51 75.19 -26.90
C ILE A 21 20.26 73.83 -27.60
N LYS A 22 20.95 72.74 -27.22
CA LYS A 22 20.75 71.41 -27.84
C LYS A 22 19.80 70.45 -27.10
N LEU A 23 19.30 70.79 -25.91
CA LEU A 23 18.57 69.83 -25.07
C LEU A 23 17.04 69.79 -25.26
N VAL A 24 16.42 70.85 -25.80
CA VAL A 24 14.93 70.95 -25.80
C VAL A 24 14.28 70.24 -27.00
N ARG A 25 15.01 70.05 -28.11
CA ARG A 25 14.44 69.44 -29.33
C ARG A 25 14.36 67.91 -29.30
N ASN A 26 15.00 67.24 -28.33
CA ASN A 26 14.99 65.78 -28.19
C ASN A 26 13.98 65.24 -27.16
N HIS A 27 13.35 66.11 -26.36
CA HIS A 27 12.47 65.63 -25.28
C HIS A 27 11.10 65.14 -25.78
N HIS A 28 10.54 65.76 -26.83
CA HIS A 28 9.24 65.35 -27.38
C HIS A 28 9.29 64.02 -28.15
N PHE A 29 10.45 63.68 -28.75
CA PHE A 29 10.64 62.41 -29.44
C PHE A 29 10.83 61.25 -28.45
N LEU A 30 11.55 61.47 -27.34
CA LEU A 30 11.73 60.44 -26.30
C LEU A 30 10.46 60.18 -25.48
N THR A 31 9.65 61.21 -25.17
CA THR A 31 8.38 61.01 -24.46
C THR A 31 7.32 60.34 -25.34
N GLY A 32 7.28 60.63 -26.64
CA GLY A 32 6.40 59.93 -27.59
C GLY A 32 6.72 58.43 -27.73
N LEU A 33 8.01 58.07 -27.79
CA LEU A 33 8.44 56.67 -27.85
C LEU A 33 8.12 55.90 -26.56
N LEU A 34 8.29 56.53 -25.39
CA LEU A 34 8.04 55.89 -24.10
C LEU A 34 6.55 55.57 -23.89
N ILE A 35 5.66 56.48 -24.31
CA ILE A 35 4.21 56.28 -24.24
C ILE A 35 3.75 55.20 -25.22
N PHE A 36 4.33 55.16 -26.43
CA PHE A 36 4.04 54.09 -27.40
C PHE A 36 4.48 52.71 -26.90
N PHE A 37 5.67 52.59 -26.28
CA PHE A 37 6.12 51.33 -25.67
C PHE A 37 5.27 50.91 -24.46
N LEU A 38 4.80 51.85 -23.63
CA LEU A 38 3.91 51.55 -22.50
C LEU A 38 2.52 51.09 -22.96
N VAL A 39 1.97 51.69 -24.03
CA VAL A 39 0.69 51.26 -24.62
C VAL A 39 0.82 49.92 -25.34
N LEU A 40 1.93 49.67 -26.04
CA LEU A 40 2.17 48.39 -26.72
C LEU A 40 2.42 47.24 -25.72
N THR A 41 3.14 47.49 -24.64
CA THR A 41 3.36 46.50 -23.57
C THR A 41 2.10 46.23 -22.75
N SER A 42 1.25 47.23 -22.53
CA SER A 42 -0.07 47.03 -21.91
C SER A 42 -1.05 46.30 -22.83
N PHE A 43 -1.03 46.53 -24.16
CA PHE A 43 -1.81 45.74 -25.11
C PHE A 43 -1.33 44.29 -25.22
N LEU A 44 -0.01 44.07 -25.26
CA LEU A 44 0.58 42.72 -25.29
C LEU A 44 0.35 41.96 -23.98
N THR A 45 0.40 42.63 -22.81
CA THR A 45 0.07 41.99 -21.52
C THR A 45 -1.43 41.74 -21.36
N VAL A 46 -2.31 42.63 -21.85
CA VAL A 46 -3.77 42.40 -21.87
C VAL A 46 -4.16 41.31 -22.86
N GLN A 47 -3.48 41.19 -24.01
CA GLN A 47 -3.71 40.12 -24.98
C GLN A 47 -3.08 38.79 -24.51
N ALA A 48 -1.93 38.81 -23.84
CA ALA A 48 -1.37 37.63 -23.16
C ALA A 48 -2.21 37.19 -21.95
N HIS A 49 -2.83 38.13 -21.21
CA HIS A 49 -3.80 37.83 -20.15
C HIS A 49 -5.15 37.38 -20.70
N ARG A 50 -5.61 37.90 -21.85
CA ARG A 50 -6.80 37.39 -22.55
C ARG A 50 -6.55 36.01 -23.13
N ASN A 51 -5.37 35.75 -23.69
CA ASN A 51 -4.96 34.42 -24.16
C ASN A 51 -4.74 33.43 -23.00
N ARG A 52 -4.28 33.88 -21.82
CA ARG A 52 -4.28 33.08 -20.59
C ARG A 52 -5.69 32.86 -20.04
N ALA A 53 -6.55 33.87 -20.05
CA ALA A 53 -7.95 33.75 -19.61
C ALA A 53 -8.82 32.91 -20.56
N THR A 54 -8.41 32.75 -21.83
CA THR A 54 -9.03 31.80 -22.77
C THR A 54 -8.39 30.42 -22.75
N LEU A 55 -7.16 30.27 -22.22
CA LEU A 55 -6.56 28.97 -21.88
C LEU A 55 -7.03 28.43 -20.52
N ASP A 56 -7.48 29.30 -19.60
CA ASP A 56 -8.09 28.93 -18.32
C ASP A 56 -9.61 28.65 -18.41
N LYS A 57 -10.13 28.45 -19.63
CA LYS A 57 -11.55 28.11 -19.85
C LYS A 57 -11.72 26.94 -20.82
N ALA A 58 -11.11 25.82 -20.44
CA ALA A 58 -11.60 24.48 -20.75
C ALA A 58 -11.11 23.54 -19.64
N ASP A 59 -11.69 23.65 -18.44
CA ASP A 59 -11.66 22.55 -17.47
C ASP A 59 -12.67 21.49 -17.96
N THR A 60 -12.37 20.89 -19.11
CA THR A 60 -12.97 19.61 -19.47
C THR A 60 -12.15 18.57 -18.75
N THR A 61 -12.49 18.30 -17.49
CA THR A 61 -11.99 17.14 -16.73
C THR A 61 -12.35 15.89 -17.52
N HIS A 62 -11.50 15.50 -18.46
CA HIS A 62 -11.68 14.30 -19.24
C HIS A 62 -11.18 13.15 -18.35
N PRO A 63 -12.05 12.21 -17.95
CA PRO A 63 -11.61 11.10 -17.13
C PRO A 63 -10.47 10.36 -17.84
N ALA A 64 -9.41 10.03 -17.09
CA ALA A 64 -8.24 9.38 -17.69
C ALA A 64 -8.65 8.15 -18.52
N THR A 65 -8.02 8.04 -19.69
CA THR A 65 -8.19 6.91 -20.61
C THR A 65 -7.71 5.62 -19.97
N ALA A 66 -8.22 4.47 -20.44
CA ALA A 66 -7.76 3.16 -19.99
C ALA A 66 -6.23 2.99 -20.13
N LYS A 67 -5.62 3.61 -21.15
CA LYS A 67 -4.16 3.62 -21.36
C LYS A 67 -3.43 4.38 -20.25
N GLN A 68 -3.92 5.54 -19.83
CA GLN A 68 -3.34 6.33 -18.74
C GLN A 68 -3.46 5.60 -17.40
N VAL A 69 -4.62 4.98 -17.13
CA VAL A 69 -4.82 4.16 -15.93
C VAL A 69 -3.84 2.98 -15.91
N ALA A 70 -3.73 2.24 -17.02
CA ALA A 70 -2.79 1.12 -17.12
C ALA A 70 -1.32 1.55 -16.98
N GLN A 71 -0.96 2.73 -17.51
CA GLN A 71 0.38 3.29 -17.34
C GLN A 71 0.67 3.62 -15.86
N GLN A 72 -0.29 4.23 -15.17
CA GLN A 72 -0.15 4.54 -13.75
C GLN A 72 -0.10 3.26 -12.90
N GLN A 73 -0.90 2.23 -13.22
CA GLN A 73 -0.82 0.92 -12.56
C GLN A 73 0.56 0.29 -12.73
N ARG A 74 1.12 0.31 -13.94
CA ARG A 74 2.48 -0.17 -14.20
C ARG A 74 3.53 0.58 -13.40
N HIS A 75 3.40 1.91 -13.30
CA HIS A 75 4.33 2.73 -12.52
C HIS A 75 4.29 2.39 -11.03
N VAL A 76 3.09 2.32 -10.43
CA VAL A 76 2.91 1.95 -9.02
C VAL A 76 3.42 0.53 -8.75
N LYS A 77 3.06 -0.43 -9.61
CA LYS A 77 3.54 -1.82 -9.52
C LYS A 77 5.06 -1.91 -9.63
N HIS A 78 5.68 -1.15 -10.54
CA HIS A 78 7.13 -1.10 -10.69
C HIS A 78 7.82 -0.58 -9.42
N ASN A 79 7.35 0.53 -8.87
CA ASN A 79 7.91 1.10 -7.64
C ASN A 79 7.75 0.15 -6.44
N LEU A 80 6.59 -0.49 -6.32
CA LEU A 80 6.33 -1.49 -5.29
C LEU A 80 7.25 -2.70 -5.43
N HIS A 81 7.41 -3.23 -6.65
CA HIS A 81 8.29 -4.36 -6.92
C HIS A 81 9.76 -4.02 -6.63
N HIS A 82 10.21 -2.82 -7.02
CA HIS A 82 11.55 -2.35 -6.72
C HIS A 82 11.81 -2.26 -5.21
N TYR A 83 10.84 -1.73 -4.45
CA TYR A 83 10.91 -1.74 -2.99
C TYR A 83 10.99 -3.17 -2.42
N PHE A 84 10.17 -4.09 -2.93
CA PHE A 84 10.20 -5.50 -2.53
C PHE A 84 11.56 -6.15 -2.82
N LYS A 85 12.13 -5.98 -4.01
CA LYS A 85 13.46 -6.48 -4.35
C LYS A 85 14.55 -5.98 -3.39
N LYS A 86 14.42 -4.75 -2.88
CA LYS A 86 15.35 -4.20 -1.90
C LYS A 86 15.22 -4.88 -0.53
N ILE A 87 13.99 -5.03 -0.01
CA ILE A 87 13.77 -5.58 1.34
C ILE A 87 13.97 -7.09 1.42
N THR A 88 13.97 -7.79 0.30
CA THR A 88 14.23 -9.24 0.19
C THR A 88 15.63 -9.56 -0.34
N ALA A 89 16.52 -8.56 -0.47
CA ALA A 89 17.81 -8.75 -1.14
C ALA A 89 18.76 -9.70 -0.39
N ASP A 90 18.61 -9.78 0.93
CA ASP A 90 19.42 -10.64 1.81
C ASP A 90 18.82 -12.04 2.01
N GLY A 91 17.69 -12.35 1.35
CA GLY A 91 16.99 -13.64 1.48
C GLY A 91 16.15 -13.79 2.75
N THR A 92 16.25 -12.89 3.72
CA THR A 92 15.60 -13.01 5.05
C THR A 92 14.15 -12.52 5.10
N THR A 93 13.58 -12.21 3.93
CA THR A 93 12.20 -11.71 3.84
C THR A 93 11.57 -12.21 2.56
N SER A 94 10.33 -12.66 2.69
CA SER A 94 9.44 -13.02 1.58
C SER A 94 8.21 -12.15 1.67
N VAL A 95 7.84 -11.52 0.56
CA VAL A 95 6.72 -10.57 0.52
C VAL A 95 5.86 -10.77 -0.72
N SER A 96 4.55 -10.77 -0.51
CA SER A 96 3.57 -10.87 -1.58
C SER A 96 2.43 -9.88 -1.34
N PHE A 97 2.10 -9.12 -2.38
CA PHE A 97 1.03 -8.12 -2.36
C PHE A 97 0.03 -8.39 -3.48
N TYR A 98 -1.25 -8.27 -3.15
CA TYR A 98 -2.34 -8.42 -4.10
C TYR A 98 -3.47 -7.42 -3.78
N ASN A 99 -3.71 -6.44 -4.66
CA ASN A 99 -4.85 -5.55 -4.48
C ASN A 99 -6.16 -6.27 -4.83
N LEU A 100 -7.20 -6.02 -4.04
CA LEU A 100 -8.55 -6.55 -4.26
C LEU A 100 -9.46 -5.45 -4.83
N ASP A 101 -10.56 -5.86 -5.47
CA ASP A 101 -11.62 -4.90 -5.84
C ASP A 101 -12.15 -4.20 -4.57
N PRO A 102 -12.53 -2.91 -4.62
CA PRO A 102 -13.12 -2.25 -3.45
C PRO A 102 -14.36 -2.97 -2.91
N VAL A 103 -14.60 -2.85 -1.60
CA VAL A 103 -15.80 -3.41 -0.94
C VAL A 103 -17.06 -2.88 -1.62
N ALA A 104 -18.00 -3.77 -1.96
CA ALA A 104 -19.26 -3.40 -2.60
C ALA A 104 -20.02 -2.34 -1.78
N GLY A 105 -20.58 -1.33 -2.45
CA GLY A 105 -21.31 -0.23 -1.80
C GLY A 105 -20.45 0.84 -1.12
N SER A 106 -19.13 0.64 -0.99
CA SER A 106 -18.21 1.61 -0.39
C SER A 106 -17.98 2.87 -1.25
N PRO A 107 -17.46 3.96 -0.67
CA PRO A 107 -17.05 5.14 -1.44
C PRO A 107 -16.12 4.82 -2.62
N ALA A 108 -15.12 3.95 -2.41
CA ALA A 108 -14.21 3.53 -3.47
C ALA A 108 -14.91 2.74 -4.58
N ALA A 109 -15.87 1.87 -4.25
CA ALA A 109 -16.66 1.15 -5.25
C ALA A 109 -17.55 2.09 -6.10
N LYS A 110 -18.00 3.22 -5.53
CA LYS A 110 -18.77 4.23 -6.27
C LYS A 110 -17.92 5.02 -7.26
N SER A 111 -16.60 5.12 -7.03
CA SER A 111 -15.67 5.77 -7.95
C SER A 111 -15.30 4.86 -9.13
N LYS A 112 -15.71 5.24 -10.36
CA LYS A 112 -15.34 4.52 -11.59
C LYS A 112 -13.82 4.42 -11.74
N MET A 113 -13.10 5.49 -11.41
CA MET A 113 -11.64 5.51 -11.48
C MET A 113 -11.00 4.57 -10.46
N ALA A 114 -11.43 4.62 -9.20
CA ALA A 114 -10.89 3.74 -8.16
C ALA A 114 -11.17 2.26 -8.48
N ARG A 115 -12.38 1.92 -8.95
CA ARG A 115 -12.70 0.57 -9.43
C ARG A 115 -11.80 0.10 -10.57
N HIS A 116 -11.49 0.97 -11.52
CA HIS A 116 -10.65 0.59 -12.66
C HIS A 116 -9.18 0.46 -12.24
N PHE A 117 -8.68 1.42 -11.45
CA PHE A 117 -7.30 1.47 -10.97
C PHE A 117 -6.98 0.33 -10.00
N TYR A 118 -7.89 0.02 -9.07
CA TYR A 118 -7.73 -1.07 -8.10
C TYR A 118 -8.45 -2.36 -8.51
N LYS A 119 -8.69 -2.58 -9.81
CA LYS A 119 -9.20 -3.86 -10.30
C LYS A 119 -8.33 -4.99 -9.72
N SER A 120 -8.97 -6.00 -9.15
CA SER A 120 -8.31 -7.14 -8.48
C SER A 120 -7.11 -7.64 -9.27
N GLY A 121 -5.94 -7.69 -8.64
CA GLY A 121 -4.68 -8.17 -9.22
C GLY A 121 -3.91 -7.18 -10.11
N ALA A 122 -4.48 -6.03 -10.47
CA ALA A 122 -3.82 -5.07 -11.39
C ALA A 122 -2.48 -4.53 -10.87
N LEU A 123 -2.30 -4.48 -9.55
CA LEU A 123 -1.09 -4.01 -8.86
C LEU A 123 -0.34 -5.16 -8.15
N ALA A 124 -0.76 -6.41 -8.36
CA ALA A 124 -0.15 -7.56 -7.69
C ALA A 124 1.33 -7.71 -8.07
N THR A 125 2.17 -7.89 -7.06
CA THR A 125 3.61 -8.14 -7.19
C THR A 125 4.15 -8.77 -5.93
N SER A 126 5.31 -9.41 -6.04
CA SER A 126 5.96 -10.12 -4.95
C SER A 126 7.47 -10.15 -5.16
N ALA A 127 8.21 -10.48 -4.10
CA ALA A 127 9.63 -10.81 -4.16
C ALA A 127 9.95 -11.89 -3.12
N ASN A 128 10.82 -12.84 -3.48
CA ASN A 128 11.15 -14.05 -2.70
C ASN A 128 9.92 -14.89 -2.30
N ALA A 129 8.74 -14.63 -2.89
CA ALA A 129 7.48 -15.16 -2.37
C ALA A 129 7.22 -16.64 -2.67
N HIS A 130 8.04 -17.29 -3.50
CA HIS A 130 7.96 -18.73 -3.77
C HIS A 130 8.98 -19.55 -2.98
N THR A 131 9.84 -18.89 -2.20
CA THR A 131 10.80 -19.56 -1.32
C THR A 131 10.06 -20.20 -0.16
N PRO A 132 10.21 -21.51 0.07
CA PRO A 132 9.66 -22.17 1.24
C PRO A 132 10.34 -21.65 2.50
N GLU A 133 9.53 -21.30 3.48
CA GLU A 133 9.95 -20.77 4.77
C GLU A 133 9.13 -21.43 5.86
N VAL A 134 9.66 -21.48 7.09
CA VAL A 134 8.89 -21.89 8.27
C VAL A 134 7.60 -21.07 8.34
N SER A 135 6.45 -21.75 8.35
CA SER A 135 5.16 -21.05 8.42
C SER A 135 4.93 -20.46 9.81
N ALA A 136 5.49 -21.10 10.84
CA ALA A 136 5.01 -20.96 12.21
C ALA A 136 3.47 -21.03 12.21
N SER A 137 2.76 -20.26 13.05
CA SER A 137 1.30 -20.34 13.14
C SER A 137 0.50 -19.85 11.91
N THR A 138 1.11 -19.42 10.80
CA THR A 138 0.33 -19.07 9.59
C THR A 138 -0.25 -20.31 8.89
N TYR A 139 0.27 -21.52 9.13
CA TYR A 139 -0.34 -22.76 8.61
C TYR A 139 -1.76 -22.98 9.14
N LYS A 140 -2.16 -22.33 10.23
CA LYS A 140 -3.54 -22.43 10.77
C LYS A 140 -4.60 -21.94 9.80
N LEU A 141 -4.23 -21.14 8.79
CA LEU A 141 -5.11 -20.82 7.67
C LEU A 141 -5.40 -22.04 6.77
N TYR A 142 -4.44 -22.96 6.63
CA TYR A 142 -4.63 -24.26 5.96
C TYR A 142 -5.53 -25.19 6.76
N ILE A 143 -5.34 -25.24 8.08
CA ILE A 143 -6.24 -25.98 8.97
C ILE A 143 -7.68 -25.48 8.83
N ALA A 144 -7.88 -24.16 8.87
CA ALA A 144 -9.20 -23.57 8.67
C ALA A 144 -9.79 -23.88 7.29
N ALA A 145 -8.99 -23.77 6.22
CA ALA A 145 -9.40 -24.13 4.87
C ALA A 145 -9.84 -25.60 4.77
N TYR A 146 -9.07 -26.52 5.37
CA TYR A 146 -9.38 -27.94 5.36
C TYR A 146 -10.67 -28.25 6.13
N LEU A 147 -10.83 -27.74 7.37
CA LEU A 147 -12.05 -27.96 8.15
C LEU A 147 -13.29 -27.41 7.45
N PHE A 148 -13.18 -26.27 6.76
CA PHE A 148 -14.31 -25.71 6.02
C PHE A 148 -14.65 -26.56 4.78
N HIS A 149 -13.64 -27.14 4.12
CA HIS A 149 -13.86 -28.13 3.07
C HIS A 149 -14.59 -29.36 3.60
N GLN A 150 -14.16 -29.90 4.74
CA GLN A 150 -14.80 -31.06 5.38
C GLN A 150 -16.25 -30.75 5.80
N HIS A 151 -16.50 -29.57 6.38
CA HIS A 151 -17.85 -29.14 6.77
C HIS A 151 -18.76 -29.01 5.55
N ALA A 152 -18.28 -28.37 4.47
CA ALA A 152 -19.03 -28.25 3.23
C ALA A 152 -19.34 -29.60 2.57
N ALA A 153 -18.47 -30.60 2.77
CA ALA A 153 -18.68 -31.98 2.31
C ALA A 153 -19.59 -32.81 3.24
N GLY A 154 -20.04 -32.27 4.38
CA GLY A 154 -20.81 -33.02 5.38
C GLY A 154 -20.00 -34.04 6.19
N LEU A 155 -18.68 -33.95 6.15
CA LEU A 155 -17.74 -34.86 6.83
C LEU A 155 -17.26 -34.34 8.19
N TYR A 156 -17.64 -33.11 8.54
CA TYR A 156 -17.31 -32.46 9.79
C TYR A 156 -18.49 -31.63 10.25
N THR A 157 -18.76 -31.62 11.55
CA THR A 157 -19.83 -30.82 12.15
C THR A 157 -19.24 -30.06 13.33
N TRP A 158 -19.44 -28.75 13.36
CA TRP A 158 -18.99 -27.92 14.48
C TRP A 158 -19.68 -28.33 15.78
N THR A 159 -18.91 -28.76 16.76
CA THR A 159 -19.35 -28.87 18.16
C THR A 159 -18.98 -27.60 18.94
N PRO A 160 -19.59 -27.34 20.11
CA PRO A 160 -19.18 -26.22 20.96
C PRO A 160 -17.69 -26.25 21.34
N THR A 161 -17.12 -27.45 21.53
CA THR A 161 -15.69 -27.63 21.80
C THR A 161 -14.83 -27.24 20.60
N ASP A 162 -15.25 -27.63 19.40
CA ASP A 162 -14.52 -27.25 18.18
C ASP A 162 -14.56 -25.74 17.93
N GLU A 163 -15.71 -25.11 18.20
CA GLU A 163 -15.86 -23.66 18.07
C GLU A 163 -14.93 -22.91 19.02
N ASP A 164 -14.80 -23.36 20.27
CA ASP A 164 -13.84 -22.80 21.24
C ASP A 164 -12.39 -23.02 20.79
N GLY A 165 -12.04 -24.24 20.39
CA GLY A 165 -10.71 -24.57 19.88
C GLY A 165 -10.33 -23.75 18.65
N PHE A 166 -11.24 -23.63 17.69
CA PHE A 166 -11.05 -22.80 16.50
C PHE A 166 -10.91 -21.32 16.83
N HIS A 167 -11.72 -20.80 17.77
CA HIS A 167 -11.57 -19.44 18.28
C HIS A 167 -10.17 -19.21 18.85
N ARG A 168 -9.70 -20.05 19.78
CA ARG A 168 -8.37 -19.92 20.39
C ARG A 168 -7.25 -20.08 19.37
N MET A 169 -7.40 -20.99 18.40
CA MET A 169 -6.45 -21.19 17.30
C MET A 169 -6.27 -19.92 16.46
N ILE A 170 -7.36 -19.21 16.12
CA ILE A 170 -7.27 -18.01 15.29
C ILE A 170 -6.91 -16.76 16.12
N VAL A 171 -7.58 -16.55 17.26
CA VAL A 171 -7.48 -15.32 18.05
C VAL A 171 -6.21 -15.29 18.90
N ASN A 172 -5.91 -16.39 19.59
CA ASN A 172 -4.78 -16.50 20.53
C ASN A 172 -3.59 -17.26 19.92
N SER A 173 -3.74 -17.80 18.72
CA SER A 173 -2.75 -18.65 18.08
C SER A 173 -2.42 -19.93 18.86
N ALA A 174 -3.37 -20.43 19.67
CA ALA A 174 -3.22 -21.68 20.41
C ALA A 174 -2.94 -22.85 19.44
N ASN A 175 -2.11 -23.81 19.86
CA ASN A 175 -1.67 -24.92 19.00
C ASN A 175 -2.56 -26.16 19.13
N ASP A 176 -3.12 -26.40 20.31
CA ASP A 176 -3.87 -27.63 20.64
C ASP A 176 -4.87 -28.02 19.54
N PHE A 177 -5.81 -27.15 19.20
CA PHE A 177 -6.84 -27.49 18.22
C PHE A 177 -6.27 -27.75 16.80
N SER A 178 -5.22 -27.03 16.40
CA SER A 178 -4.59 -27.23 15.09
C SER A 178 -3.75 -28.51 15.02
N GLU A 179 -3.03 -28.84 16.10
CA GLU A 179 -2.24 -30.07 16.17
C GLU A 179 -3.16 -31.29 16.29
N ASP A 180 -4.22 -31.21 17.10
CA ASP A 180 -5.25 -32.27 17.19
C ASP A 180 -5.92 -32.50 15.82
N THR A 181 -6.14 -31.44 15.03
CA THR A 181 -6.64 -31.56 13.65
C THR A 181 -5.63 -32.29 12.75
N LEU A 182 -4.35 -31.95 12.85
CA LEU A 182 -3.28 -32.63 12.10
C LEU A 182 -3.17 -34.12 12.48
N ASP A 183 -3.26 -34.44 13.76
CA ASP A 183 -3.22 -35.81 14.26
C ASP A 183 -4.45 -36.62 13.82
N THR A 184 -5.63 -36.00 13.82
CA THR A 184 -6.90 -36.65 13.45
C THR A 184 -6.96 -37.01 11.97
N TYR A 185 -6.55 -36.10 11.08
CA TYR A 185 -6.69 -36.29 9.64
C TYR A 185 -5.40 -36.75 8.95
N GLY A 186 -4.25 -36.54 9.59
CA GLY A 186 -2.94 -36.92 9.09
C GLY A 186 -2.35 -35.95 8.06
N PRO A 187 -1.01 -35.77 8.04
CA PRO A 187 -0.34 -34.81 7.17
C PRO A 187 -0.58 -35.06 5.67
N VAL A 188 -0.66 -36.32 5.25
CA VAL A 188 -0.88 -36.71 3.84
C VAL A 188 -2.21 -36.19 3.32
N ALA A 189 -3.31 -36.39 4.06
CA ALA A 189 -4.64 -35.95 3.61
C ALA A 189 -4.73 -34.42 3.53
N LEU A 190 -4.12 -33.71 4.49
CA LEU A 190 -4.06 -32.26 4.44
C LEU A 190 -3.22 -31.78 3.25
N ASP A 191 -2.03 -32.35 3.02
CA ASP A 191 -1.16 -31.93 1.92
C ASP A 191 -1.72 -32.26 0.53
N ASP A 192 -2.44 -33.38 0.38
CA ASP A 192 -3.21 -33.71 -0.82
C ASP A 192 -4.31 -32.68 -1.05
N PHE A 193 -5.03 -32.28 0.01
CA PHE A 193 -6.00 -31.19 -0.07
C PHE A 193 -5.33 -29.87 -0.47
N LEU A 194 -4.20 -29.50 0.14
CA LEU A 194 -3.49 -28.26 -0.20
C LEU A 194 -3.04 -28.25 -1.66
N ALA A 195 -2.52 -29.37 -2.15
CA ALA A 195 -2.17 -29.54 -3.56
C ALA A 195 -3.41 -29.36 -4.47
N SER A 196 -4.56 -29.93 -4.09
CA SER A 196 -5.82 -29.80 -4.85
C SER A 196 -6.33 -28.36 -4.96
N GLN A 197 -6.00 -27.50 -3.97
CA GLN A 197 -6.35 -26.08 -3.97
C GLN A 197 -5.24 -25.20 -4.60
N HIS A 198 -4.18 -25.81 -5.14
CA HIS A 198 -2.99 -25.12 -5.63
C HIS A 198 -2.28 -24.26 -4.56
N TYR A 199 -2.38 -24.68 -3.30
CA TYR A 199 -1.58 -24.14 -2.21
C TYR A 199 -0.22 -24.84 -2.14
N TYR A 200 0.66 -24.37 -1.26
CA TYR A 200 1.96 -24.98 -1.04
C TYR A 200 1.77 -26.36 -0.42
N SER A 201 2.40 -27.37 -1.02
CA SER A 201 2.36 -28.76 -0.59
C SER A 201 3.68 -29.44 -1.03
N PRO A 202 4.29 -30.30 -0.19
CA PRO A 202 3.87 -30.63 1.16
C PRO A 202 4.18 -29.50 2.15
N ALA A 203 3.18 -29.07 2.93
CA ALA A 203 3.35 -28.13 4.04
C ALA A 203 3.61 -28.87 5.36
N PHE A 204 3.14 -30.11 5.49
CA PHE A 204 3.19 -30.89 6.72
C PHE A 204 3.98 -32.18 6.51
N VAL A 205 5.24 -32.20 6.96
CA VAL A 205 6.07 -33.41 6.97
C VAL A 205 6.20 -33.90 8.41
N SER A 206 5.96 -35.19 8.65
CA SER A 206 6.00 -35.78 9.99
C SER A 206 7.37 -35.60 10.63
N GLY A 207 7.41 -35.04 11.84
CA GLY A 207 8.64 -34.73 12.56
C GLY A 207 9.34 -33.43 12.13
N GLU A 208 8.80 -32.71 11.15
CA GLU A 208 9.35 -31.44 10.68
C GLU A 208 8.45 -30.26 11.04
N THR A 209 9.04 -29.07 11.07
CA THR A 209 8.27 -27.83 11.24
C THR A 209 7.52 -27.52 9.95
N ALA A 210 6.24 -27.17 10.06
CA ALA A 210 5.45 -26.80 8.90
C ALA A 210 6.07 -25.63 8.12
N VAL A 211 6.06 -25.74 6.80
CA VAL A 211 6.60 -24.74 5.87
C VAL A 211 5.55 -24.27 4.88
N THR A 212 5.73 -23.07 4.36
CA THR A 212 4.84 -22.48 3.34
C THR A 212 5.59 -21.42 2.54
N THR A 213 4.88 -20.75 1.63
CA THR A 213 5.40 -19.63 0.84
C THR A 213 4.49 -18.42 0.99
N ALA A 214 5.06 -17.21 0.91
CA ALA A 214 4.25 -15.98 0.94
C ALA A 214 3.23 -15.94 -0.22
N HIS A 215 3.57 -16.58 -1.35
CA HIS A 215 2.67 -16.78 -2.48
C HIS A 215 1.45 -17.63 -2.10
N SER A 216 1.65 -18.80 -1.48
CA SER A 216 0.52 -19.67 -1.14
C SER A 216 -0.38 -19.08 -0.06
N LEU A 217 0.19 -18.41 0.95
CA LEU A 217 -0.61 -17.66 1.92
C LEU A 217 -1.44 -16.56 1.25
N THR A 218 -0.91 -15.93 0.19
CA THR A 218 -1.69 -14.98 -0.63
C THR A 218 -2.85 -15.65 -1.35
N LEU A 219 -2.65 -16.87 -1.88
CA LEU A 219 -3.71 -17.63 -2.56
C LEU A 219 -4.84 -17.99 -1.59
N VAL A 220 -4.51 -18.51 -0.40
CA VAL A 220 -5.49 -18.81 0.65
C VAL A 220 -6.30 -17.57 1.03
N LEU A 221 -5.64 -16.43 1.23
CA LEU A 221 -6.32 -15.18 1.59
C LEU A 221 -7.15 -14.62 0.44
N LYS A 222 -6.75 -14.87 -0.81
CA LYS A 222 -7.53 -14.49 -2.01
C LYS A 222 -8.82 -15.31 -2.09
N ASP A 223 -8.75 -16.60 -1.82
CA ASP A 223 -9.93 -17.46 -1.81
C ASP A 223 -10.86 -17.09 -0.64
N LEU A 224 -10.29 -16.83 0.55
CA LEU A 224 -11.01 -16.32 1.70
C LEU A 224 -11.72 -14.99 1.41
N ALA A 225 -11.01 -14.01 0.84
CA ALA A 225 -11.53 -12.67 0.56
C ALA A 225 -12.64 -12.64 -0.51
N ASN A 226 -12.67 -13.67 -1.37
CA ASN A 226 -13.62 -13.78 -2.48
C ASN A 226 -14.69 -14.86 -2.25
N GLN A 227 -14.70 -15.51 -1.08
CA GLN A 227 -15.62 -16.62 -0.77
C GLN A 227 -15.53 -17.76 -1.82
N GLN A 228 -14.29 -18.13 -2.19
CA GLN A 228 -13.97 -19.14 -3.20
C GLN A 228 -13.28 -20.36 -2.57
N GLY A 229 -13.10 -21.41 -3.38
CA GLY A 229 -12.45 -22.65 -2.96
C GLY A 229 -13.08 -23.24 -1.68
N PRO A 230 -12.29 -23.50 -0.63
CA PRO A 230 -12.80 -24.05 0.63
C PRO A 230 -13.65 -23.06 1.43
N PHE A 231 -13.66 -21.78 1.07
CA PHE A 231 -14.38 -20.72 1.79
C PHE A 231 -15.75 -20.39 1.18
N ARG A 232 -16.34 -21.28 0.39
CA ARG A 232 -17.64 -21.06 -0.27
C ARG A 232 -18.82 -20.98 0.71
N HIS A 233 -18.74 -21.68 1.84
CA HIS A 233 -19.78 -21.62 2.87
C HIS A 233 -19.70 -20.28 3.63
N ALA A 234 -20.69 -19.41 3.38
CA ALA A 234 -20.64 -18.01 3.82
C ALA A 234 -20.50 -17.85 5.34
N LYS A 235 -21.15 -18.69 6.16
CA LYS A 235 -21.08 -18.58 7.62
C LYS A 235 -19.68 -18.89 8.16
N ASP A 236 -19.02 -19.92 7.63
CA ASP A 236 -17.67 -20.29 8.06
C ASP A 236 -16.65 -19.23 7.62
N GLN A 237 -16.79 -18.78 6.37
CA GLN A 237 -15.98 -17.69 5.81
C GLN A 237 -16.06 -16.43 6.68
N GLN A 238 -17.28 -16.03 7.06
CA GLN A 238 -17.52 -14.87 7.91
C GLN A 238 -16.98 -15.07 9.33
N LYS A 239 -17.11 -16.29 9.89
CA LYS A 239 -16.55 -16.67 11.19
C LYS A 239 -15.02 -16.49 11.19
N LEU A 240 -14.31 -17.07 10.23
CA LEU A 240 -12.85 -16.92 10.14
C LEU A 240 -12.44 -15.45 10.01
N LEU A 241 -13.08 -14.69 9.13
CA LEU A 241 -12.79 -13.25 9.00
C LEU A 241 -13.06 -12.48 10.29
N ALA A 242 -14.12 -12.81 11.03
CA ALA A 242 -14.44 -12.18 12.31
C ALA A 242 -13.34 -12.44 13.35
N LEU A 243 -12.91 -13.70 13.49
CA LEU A 243 -11.85 -14.10 14.42
C LEU A 243 -10.49 -13.50 14.05
N MET A 244 -10.12 -13.50 12.76
CA MET A 244 -8.90 -12.85 12.28
C MET A 244 -8.87 -11.34 12.57
N LYS A 245 -10.03 -10.66 12.63
CA LYS A 245 -10.11 -9.25 13.05
C LYS A 245 -9.96 -9.07 14.56
N GLN A 246 -10.23 -10.11 15.35
CA GLN A 246 -10.14 -10.12 16.81
C GLN A 246 -8.77 -10.62 17.33
N GLN A 247 -7.90 -11.13 16.45
CA GLN A 247 -6.58 -11.65 16.82
C GLN A 247 -5.83 -10.69 17.77
N VAL A 248 -5.19 -11.23 18.80
CA VAL A 248 -4.53 -10.41 19.84
C VAL A 248 -3.16 -9.85 19.41
N TYR A 249 -2.50 -10.51 18.46
CA TYR A 249 -1.20 -10.11 17.94
C TYR A 249 -1.36 -9.11 16.80
N ARG A 250 -1.16 -7.81 17.10
CA ARG A 250 -1.52 -6.72 16.18
C ARG A 250 -0.37 -5.75 15.88
N THR A 251 0.85 -6.06 16.32
CA THR A 251 2.02 -5.18 16.18
C THR A 251 2.76 -5.33 14.85
N GLY A 252 2.32 -6.25 13.97
CA GLY A 252 2.82 -6.46 12.61
C GLY A 252 2.09 -5.61 11.56
N ILE A 253 1.49 -6.26 10.56
CA ILE A 253 0.70 -5.62 9.50
C ILE A 253 -0.38 -4.69 10.08
N PRO A 254 -1.17 -5.06 11.12
CA PRO A 254 -2.22 -4.18 11.61
C PRO A 254 -1.73 -2.84 12.14
N ALA A 255 -0.62 -2.81 12.86
CA ALA A 255 0.01 -1.58 13.34
C ALA A 255 0.48 -0.71 12.17
N GLY A 256 1.12 -1.31 11.16
CA GLY A 256 1.57 -0.58 9.97
C GLY A 256 0.44 -0.01 9.12
N ALA A 257 -0.63 -0.78 8.92
CA ALA A 257 -1.82 -0.36 8.18
C ALA A 257 -2.53 0.80 8.89
N THR A 258 -2.65 0.73 10.23
CA THR A 258 -3.23 1.80 11.05
C THR A 258 -2.37 3.07 11.04
N ALA A 259 -1.04 2.92 11.09
CA ALA A 259 -0.11 4.05 11.02
C ALA A 259 -0.12 4.74 9.64
N ALA A 260 -0.34 3.98 8.56
CA ALA A 260 -0.53 4.56 7.23
C ALA A 260 -1.88 5.26 7.07
N GLN A 261 -2.96 4.71 7.63
CA GLN A 261 -4.27 5.33 7.60
C GLN A 261 -5.15 4.87 8.77
N LYS A 262 -5.56 5.82 9.62
CA LYS A 262 -6.45 5.55 10.75
C LYS A 262 -7.79 5.00 10.27
N GLY A 263 -8.35 4.06 11.02
CA GLY A 263 -9.63 3.41 10.70
C GLY A 263 -9.51 2.26 9.70
N THR A 264 -8.29 1.90 9.29
CA THR A 264 -8.03 0.68 8.53
C THR A 264 -8.36 -0.55 9.37
N VAL A 265 -9.13 -1.47 8.81
CA VAL A 265 -9.48 -2.75 9.42
C VAL A 265 -8.60 -3.83 8.84
N VAL A 266 -8.02 -4.68 9.69
CA VAL A 266 -7.13 -5.77 9.27
C VAL A 266 -7.62 -7.09 9.85
N ALA A 267 -7.85 -8.07 8.99
CA ALA A 267 -8.04 -9.47 9.35
C ALA A 267 -6.72 -10.19 9.07
N ASP A 268 -5.99 -10.61 10.10
CA ASP A 268 -4.67 -11.21 9.97
C ASP A 268 -4.55 -12.56 10.67
N LYS A 269 -3.51 -13.31 10.30
CA LYS A 269 -2.98 -14.43 11.07
C LYS A 269 -1.47 -14.29 11.16
N VAL A 270 -0.94 -14.21 12.38
CA VAL A 270 0.50 -14.16 12.62
C VAL A 270 1.11 -15.56 12.75
N GLY A 271 2.42 -15.65 12.53
CA GLY A 271 3.27 -16.79 12.89
C GLY A 271 4.51 -16.30 13.62
N PHE A 272 4.92 -17.01 14.66
CA PHE A 272 6.19 -16.77 15.36
C PHE A 272 6.74 -18.09 15.89
N LEU A 273 8.01 -18.38 15.62
CA LEU A 273 8.70 -19.57 16.09
C LEU A 273 10.21 -19.34 15.98
N ALA A 274 10.95 -19.51 17.06
CA ALA A 274 12.40 -19.23 17.11
C ALA A 274 12.72 -17.83 16.55
N ASP A 275 13.49 -17.77 15.46
CA ASP A 275 13.85 -16.55 14.74
C ASP A 275 12.91 -16.24 13.58
N THR A 276 11.79 -16.93 13.41
CA THR A 276 10.82 -16.69 12.34
C THR A 276 9.64 -15.86 12.85
N ASN A 277 9.27 -14.83 12.10
CA ASN A 277 8.05 -14.05 12.28
C ASN A 277 7.37 -13.92 10.93
N ASN A 278 6.06 -14.19 10.90
CA ASN A 278 5.23 -14.08 9.71
C ASN A 278 3.94 -13.34 10.04
N ASP A 279 3.36 -12.68 9.05
CA ASP A 279 2.04 -12.07 9.15
C ASP A 279 1.37 -12.07 7.76
N ALA A 280 0.13 -12.55 7.71
CA ALA A 280 -0.65 -12.73 6.49
C ALA A 280 -2.05 -12.12 6.69
N ALA A 281 -2.39 -11.11 5.90
CA ALA A 281 -3.54 -10.27 6.19
C ALA A 281 -4.36 -9.83 4.98
N ILE A 282 -5.67 -9.67 5.21
CA ILE A 282 -6.58 -8.89 4.37
C ILE A 282 -6.80 -7.54 5.04
N VAL A 283 -6.45 -6.47 4.34
CA VAL A 283 -6.53 -5.08 4.83
C VAL A 283 -7.64 -4.35 4.08
N THR A 284 -8.50 -3.63 4.81
CA THR A 284 -9.58 -2.79 4.27
C THR A 284 -9.48 -1.37 4.81
N LEU A 285 -9.28 -0.41 3.92
CA LEU A 285 -9.21 1.02 4.22
C LEU A 285 -10.61 1.59 4.52
N PRO A 286 -10.70 2.73 5.23
CA PRO A 286 -11.97 3.39 5.55
C PRO A 286 -12.88 3.68 4.35
N ASN A 287 -12.32 3.92 3.17
CA ASN A 287 -13.08 4.19 1.94
C ASN A 287 -13.53 2.92 1.20
N GLY A 288 -13.15 1.73 1.70
CA GLY A 288 -13.45 0.42 1.12
C GLY A 288 -12.44 -0.11 0.11
N GLU A 289 -11.34 0.60 -0.16
CA GLU A 289 -10.19 0.00 -0.84
C GLU A 289 -9.62 -1.15 0.00
N ARG A 290 -9.18 -2.23 -0.63
CA ARG A 290 -8.67 -3.41 0.09
C ARG A 290 -7.54 -4.12 -0.64
N TYR A 291 -6.69 -4.81 0.12
CA TYR A 291 -5.57 -5.59 -0.37
C TYR A 291 -5.24 -6.78 0.54
N ILE A 292 -4.49 -7.72 -0.01
CA ILE A 292 -3.80 -8.79 0.71
C ILE A 292 -2.32 -8.43 0.78
N LEU A 293 -1.73 -8.63 1.96
CA LEU A 293 -0.30 -8.51 2.18
C LEU A 293 0.16 -9.69 3.03
N VAL A 294 1.21 -10.36 2.57
CA VAL A 294 1.91 -11.40 3.31
C VAL A 294 3.36 -10.99 3.45
N ILE A 295 3.87 -11.01 4.67
CA ILE A 295 5.27 -10.75 4.99
C ILE A 295 5.77 -11.89 5.87
N MET A 296 6.82 -12.56 5.43
CA MET A 296 7.51 -13.61 6.19
C MET A 296 8.95 -13.16 6.40
N THR A 297 9.46 -13.23 7.62
CA THR A 297 10.84 -12.82 7.95
C THR A 297 11.51 -13.84 8.85
N HIS A 298 12.82 -13.99 8.70
CA HIS A 298 13.69 -14.78 9.59
C HIS A 298 15.05 -14.10 9.76
N GLY A 299 15.96 -14.63 10.58
CA GLY A 299 17.31 -14.08 10.76
C GLY A 299 17.33 -12.69 11.41
N HIS A 300 18.38 -11.89 11.16
CA HIS A 300 18.58 -10.56 11.79
C HIS A 300 18.49 -10.55 13.32
N GLU A 301 18.90 -11.66 13.96
CA GLU A 301 18.81 -11.85 15.41
C GLU A 301 17.39 -11.65 15.96
N GLN A 302 16.36 -11.79 15.12
CA GLN A 302 14.98 -11.66 15.55
C GLN A 302 14.59 -12.84 16.44
N SER A 303 13.72 -12.59 17.42
CA SER A 303 13.24 -13.59 18.37
C SER A 303 11.91 -13.12 18.96
N GLY A 304 11.06 -14.07 19.36
CA GLY A 304 9.75 -13.76 19.91
C GLY A 304 8.92 -12.93 18.91
N PHE A 305 8.71 -11.65 19.21
CA PHE A 305 7.94 -10.71 18.36
C PHE A 305 8.80 -9.60 17.73
N SER A 306 10.13 -9.66 17.81
CA SER A 306 10.99 -8.55 17.41
C SER A 306 11.02 -8.28 15.90
N GLY A 307 10.56 -9.21 15.06
CA GLY A 307 10.36 -9.02 13.62
C GLY A 307 9.08 -8.24 13.26
N PHE A 308 8.05 -8.19 14.13
CA PHE A 308 6.78 -7.52 13.82
C PHE A 308 6.93 -6.00 13.54
N PRO A 309 7.78 -5.23 14.25
CA PRO A 309 8.08 -3.85 13.89
C PRO A 309 8.63 -3.68 12.45
N ARG A 310 9.41 -4.62 11.93
CA ARG A 310 9.87 -4.61 10.53
C ARG A 310 8.68 -4.74 9.57
N MET A 311 7.75 -5.65 9.85
CA MET A 311 6.53 -5.83 9.06
C MET A 311 5.60 -4.61 9.10
N ALA A 312 5.47 -3.97 10.26
CA ALA A 312 4.70 -2.74 10.40
C ALA A 312 5.29 -1.61 9.52
N LYS A 313 6.62 -1.47 9.49
CA LYS A 313 7.31 -0.51 8.59
C LYS A 313 7.08 -0.83 7.12
N ILE A 314 7.20 -2.10 6.73
CA ILE A 314 6.93 -2.57 5.36
C ILE A 314 5.49 -2.23 4.97
N THR A 315 4.52 -2.61 5.79
CA THR A 315 3.09 -2.36 5.56
C THR A 315 2.79 -0.88 5.42
N THR A 316 3.34 -0.05 6.30
CA THR A 316 3.15 1.41 6.25
C THR A 316 3.64 1.96 4.91
N HIS A 317 4.80 1.51 4.44
CA HIS A 317 5.36 1.93 3.16
C HIS A 317 4.52 1.45 1.98
N VAL A 318 4.13 0.17 1.96
CA VAL A 318 3.28 -0.43 0.92
C VAL A 318 1.96 0.32 0.79
N GLN A 319 1.25 0.52 1.90
CA GLN A 319 -0.05 1.20 1.87
C GLN A 319 0.08 2.65 1.40
N LYS A 320 1.09 3.40 1.87
CA LYS A 320 1.33 4.78 1.41
C LYS A 320 1.75 4.86 -0.06
N LEU A 321 2.46 3.87 -0.57
CA LEU A 321 2.89 3.81 -1.96
C LEU A 321 1.70 3.50 -2.89
N VAL A 322 0.89 2.50 -2.53
CA VAL A 322 -0.17 1.97 -3.40
C VAL A 322 -1.48 2.76 -3.27
N TYR A 323 -1.87 3.13 -2.05
CA TYR A 323 -3.16 3.74 -1.73
C TYR A 323 -3.06 5.23 -1.39
N ASN A 324 -2.10 5.93 -1.99
CA ASN A 324 -2.04 7.39 -1.89
C ASN A 324 -3.24 8.02 -2.64
N PRO A 325 -4.11 8.80 -1.97
CA PRO A 325 -5.26 9.42 -2.62
C PRO A 325 -4.91 10.34 -3.80
N ALA A 326 -3.68 10.86 -3.84
CA ALA A 326 -3.18 11.69 -4.93
C ALA A 326 -3.07 10.93 -6.27
N ILE A 327 -2.91 9.60 -6.25
CA ILE A 327 -2.81 8.77 -7.46
C ILE A 327 -4.13 8.81 -8.23
N VAL A 328 -5.22 8.41 -7.58
CA VAL A 328 -6.55 8.39 -8.20
C VAL A 328 -7.05 9.81 -8.47
N LYS A 329 -6.79 10.76 -7.57
CA LYS A 329 -7.14 12.18 -7.80
C LYS A 329 -6.42 12.76 -9.01
N GLY A 330 -5.16 12.39 -9.24
CA GLY A 330 -4.37 12.83 -10.39
C GLY A 330 -4.87 12.28 -11.73
N LEU A 331 -5.52 11.11 -11.73
CA LEU A 331 -6.15 10.51 -12.91
C LEU A 331 -7.56 11.06 -13.20
N ASN A 332 -8.15 11.80 -12.26
CA ASN A 332 -9.45 12.45 -12.43
C ASN A 332 -9.33 13.92 -12.87
N LYS A 333 -8.13 14.38 -13.24
CA LYS A 333 -7.87 15.73 -13.72
C LYS A 333 -7.96 15.80 -15.23
#